data_AF-A0A937CD24-F1
#
_entry.id   AF-A0A937CD24-F1
#
_cell.length_a   1.000
_cell.length_b   1.000
_cell.length_c   1.000
_cell.angle_alpha   90.00
_cell.angle_beta   90.00
_cell.angle_gamma   90.00
#
_symmetry.space_group_name_H-M   'P 1'
#
loop_
_entity.id
_entity.type
_entity.pdbx_description
1 polymer ?
#
loop_
_entity_poly.entity_id
_entity_poly.type
_entity_poly.pdbx_seq_one_letter_code
_entity_poly.pdbx_strand_id
1 'polypeptide(L)'
;MNTLSAKQKYYTIKLFEDLKIAKKGGVVELADLYIRDNTKIILGQVKATSIYDNEKYGGSIDTFYKNDRNKFFDSFGVDQLVSSIMQLDDDMSKIDANFPSNKAYRVYPIIVVNEKALQTPLMGKIFQDRFLELMKEYKNPKTHIFPLSIIHIGDLESIQDYLFDKYKEIWDLLKFHCRNPHFMPPFYNSINRKDIRANYERSMVLYEDLIAKHNTT
;
A
#
# COMPACT_ATOMS: atom_id res chain seq x y z
N MET A 1 11.56 -20.26 3.23
CA MET A 1 12.24 -20.45 4.53
C MET A 1 11.68 -19.45 5.52
N ASN A 2 10.96 -19.95 6.53
CA ASN A 2 10.36 -19.17 7.62
C ASN A 2 11.23 -19.35 8.87
N THR A 3 11.98 -18.33 9.26
CA THR A 3 12.60 -18.28 10.60
C THR A 3 12.76 -16.84 11.04
N LEU A 4 11.70 -16.29 11.63
CA LEU A 4 11.73 -15.05 12.41
C LEU A 4 11.23 -15.39 13.84
N SER A 5 11.84 -16.39 14.48
CA SER A 5 11.35 -16.91 15.76
C SER A 5 11.45 -15.87 16.91
N ALA A 6 10.42 -15.87 17.76
CA ALA A 6 10.26 -15.11 19.01
C ALA A 6 10.09 -13.56 18.95
N LYS A 7 10.70 -12.82 18.02
CA LYS A 7 10.50 -11.34 17.88
C LYS A 7 9.17 -10.94 17.21
N GLN A 8 8.37 -11.92 16.81
CA GLN A 8 7.24 -11.79 15.88
C GLN A 8 5.83 -11.68 16.48
N LYS A 9 5.63 -11.77 17.81
CA LYS A 9 4.25 -11.80 18.36
C LYS A 9 3.36 -10.63 17.89
N TYR A 10 3.97 -9.47 17.68
CA TYR A 10 3.28 -8.26 17.26
C TYR A 10 3.60 -7.83 15.83
N TYR A 11 4.26 -8.69 15.05
CA TYR A 11 4.47 -8.50 13.63
C TYR A 11 3.61 -9.48 12.85
N THR A 12 2.78 -8.99 11.94
CA THR A 12 1.98 -9.86 11.07
C THR A 12 1.90 -9.28 9.67
N ILE A 13 1.87 -10.17 8.69
CA ILE A 13 1.60 -9.85 7.29
C ILE A 13 0.43 -10.74 6.88
N LYS A 14 -0.57 -10.15 6.24
CA LYS A 14 -1.71 -10.84 5.65
C LYS A 14 -2.01 -10.24 4.29
N LEU A 15 -2.31 -11.10 3.33
CA LEU A 15 -2.46 -10.72 1.93
C LEU A 15 -3.73 -11.36 1.36
N PHE A 16 -4.46 -10.59 0.54
CA PHE A 16 -5.57 -11.07 -0.29
C PHE A 16 -6.58 -11.93 0.49
N GLU A 17 -6.63 -13.23 0.19
CA GLU A 17 -7.53 -14.22 0.81
C GLU A 17 -7.45 -14.22 2.35
N ASP A 18 -6.30 -13.92 2.96
CA ASP A 18 -6.14 -13.86 4.42
C ASP A 18 -6.94 -12.71 5.07
N LEU A 19 -7.41 -11.76 4.26
CA LEU A 19 -8.15 -10.57 4.66
C LEU A 19 -9.64 -10.67 4.34
N LYS A 20 -10.13 -11.85 3.98
CA LYS A 20 -11.55 -12.12 3.77
C LYS A 20 -12.26 -12.47 5.07
N ILE A 21 -13.43 -11.87 5.28
CA ILE A 21 -14.26 -12.05 6.47
C ILE A 21 -15.63 -12.55 6.04
N ALA A 22 -16.07 -13.66 6.64
CA ALA A 22 -17.45 -14.09 6.51
C ALA A 22 -18.37 -13.14 7.29
N LYS A 23 -19.31 -12.50 6.58
CA LYS A 23 -20.38 -11.67 7.15
C LYS A 23 -21.74 -12.26 6.77
N LYS A 24 -22.80 -11.83 7.46
CA LYS A 24 -24.17 -12.21 7.11
C LYS A 24 -24.49 -11.64 5.73
N GLY A 25 -24.57 -12.51 4.72
CA GLY A 25 -24.79 -12.12 3.32
C GLY A 25 -23.62 -12.37 2.37
N GLY A 26 -22.47 -12.86 2.86
CA GLY A 26 -21.35 -13.26 1.99
C GLY A 26 -19.98 -13.08 2.61
N VAL A 27 -18.95 -13.23 1.78
CA VAL A 27 -17.56 -12.96 2.14
C VAL A 27 -17.21 -11.54 1.72
N VAL A 28 -16.70 -10.73 2.65
CA VAL A 28 -16.22 -9.37 2.39
C VAL A 28 -14.70 -9.37 2.50
N GLU A 29 -14.02 -8.87 1.47
CA GLU A 29 -12.59 -8.64 1.48
C GLU A 29 -12.28 -7.30 2.12
N LEU A 30 -11.49 -7.31 3.20
CA LEU A 30 -11.19 -6.10 3.96
C LEU A 30 -10.11 -5.26 3.28
N ALA A 31 -9.07 -5.88 2.71
CA ALA A 31 -8.00 -5.19 1.98
C ALA A 31 -7.17 -6.21 1.19
N ASP A 32 -6.30 -5.74 0.28
CA ASP A 32 -5.35 -6.60 -0.42
C ASP A 32 -4.08 -6.84 0.41
N LEU A 33 -3.70 -5.86 1.23
CA LEU A 33 -2.47 -5.86 2.02
C LEU A 33 -2.73 -5.37 3.43
N TYR A 34 -2.23 -6.12 4.41
CA TYR A 34 -2.16 -5.73 5.80
C TYR A 34 -0.80 -6.12 6.38
N ILE A 35 -0.06 -5.14 6.90
CA ILE A 35 1.18 -5.38 7.65
C ILE A 35 1.05 -4.65 8.98
N ARG A 36 1.27 -5.34 10.09
CA ARG A 36 1.33 -4.72 11.41
C ARG A 36 2.68 -4.95 12.05
N ASP A 37 3.18 -3.92 12.73
CA ASP A 37 4.27 -3.98 13.71
C ASP A 37 3.83 -3.22 14.97
N ASN A 38 3.42 -3.97 15.99
CA ASN A 38 2.85 -3.45 17.24
C ASN A 38 1.59 -2.60 16.97
N THR A 39 1.67 -1.29 17.14
CA THR A 39 0.57 -0.34 16.89
C THR A 39 0.71 0.40 15.56
N LYS A 40 1.65 0.02 14.70
CA LYS A 40 1.77 0.56 13.33
C LYS A 40 1.17 -0.44 12.35
N ILE A 41 0.33 0.05 11.45
CA ILE A 41 -0.42 -0.76 10.49
C ILE A 41 -0.25 -0.13 9.10
N ILE A 42 0.26 -0.89 8.14
CA ILE A 42 0.03 -0.64 6.71
C ILE A 42 -1.27 -1.34 6.36
N LEU A 43 -2.18 -0.60 5.75
CA LEU A 43 -3.39 -1.14 5.14
C LEU A 43 -3.39 -0.66 3.70
N GLY A 44 -3.55 -1.57 2.75
CA GLY A 44 -3.40 -1.19 1.36
C GLY A 44 -4.22 -1.99 0.37
N GLN A 45 -4.36 -1.38 -0.79
CA GLN A 45 -5.01 -1.91 -1.98
C GLN A 45 -3.96 -2.07 -3.07
N VAL A 46 -4.01 -3.16 -3.84
CA VAL A 46 -3.13 -3.44 -4.97
C VAL A 46 -3.98 -3.41 -6.23
N LYS A 47 -3.71 -2.44 -7.11
CA LYS A 47 -4.50 -2.23 -8.32
C LYS A 47 -3.65 -2.40 -9.58
N ALA A 48 -4.09 -3.34 -10.42
CA ALA A 48 -3.51 -3.59 -11.74
C ALA A 48 -4.12 -2.70 -12.84
N THR A 49 -4.99 -1.76 -12.49
CA THR A 49 -5.68 -0.87 -13.41
C THR A 49 -4.69 -0.07 -14.27
N SER A 50 -4.81 -0.18 -15.59
CA SER A 50 -4.04 0.61 -16.56
C SER A 50 -4.82 1.85 -17.02
N ILE A 51 -4.13 2.95 -17.27
CA ILE A 51 -4.68 4.13 -17.94
C ILE A 51 -4.35 4.02 -19.43
N TYR A 52 -5.29 4.28 -20.34
CA TYR A 52 -5.02 4.18 -21.78
C TYR A 52 -4.18 5.37 -22.26
N ASP A 53 -3.40 5.19 -23.33
CA ASP A 53 -2.46 6.22 -23.81
C ASP A 53 -3.14 7.52 -24.25
N ASN A 54 -4.32 7.41 -24.88
CA ASN A 54 -5.15 8.57 -25.22
C ASN A 54 -5.58 9.39 -23.99
N GLU A 55 -5.70 8.75 -22.82
CA GLU A 55 -6.07 9.38 -21.54
C GLU A 55 -4.84 9.98 -20.85
N LYS A 56 -3.66 9.37 -21.01
CA LYS A 56 -2.38 9.88 -20.49
C LYS A 56 -1.93 11.17 -21.17
N TYR A 57 -2.16 11.25 -22.49
CA TYR A 57 -1.71 12.37 -23.33
C TYR A 57 -2.84 13.30 -23.75
N GLY A 58 -4.09 12.99 -23.40
CA GLY A 58 -5.21 13.89 -23.58
C GLY A 58 -5.03 15.11 -22.68
N GLY A 59 -4.64 16.25 -23.25
CA GLY A 59 -4.26 17.46 -22.52
C GLY A 59 -5.34 18.12 -21.63
N SER A 60 -6.43 17.41 -21.30
CA SER A 60 -7.44 17.84 -20.33
C SER A 60 -7.60 16.82 -19.19
N ILE A 61 -7.77 17.33 -17.97
CA ILE A 61 -7.93 16.52 -16.75
C ILE A 61 -9.22 15.67 -16.81
N ASP A 62 -10.23 16.14 -17.53
CA ASP A 62 -11.49 15.42 -17.71
C ASP A 62 -11.32 14.17 -18.57
N THR A 63 -10.44 14.22 -19.58
CA THR A 63 -10.08 13.04 -20.39
C THR A 63 -9.33 12.00 -19.55
N PHE A 64 -8.46 12.46 -18.65
CA PHE A 64 -7.75 11.59 -17.70
C PHE A 64 -8.72 10.89 -16.72
N TYR A 65 -9.76 11.60 -16.27
CA TYR A 65 -10.81 11.03 -15.41
C TYR A 65 -11.89 10.25 -16.17
N LYS A 66 -11.76 10.03 -17.49
CA LYS A 66 -12.82 9.42 -18.32
C LYS A 66 -14.18 10.14 -18.17
N ASN A 67 -14.16 11.44 -17.92
CA ASN A 67 -15.32 12.27 -17.59
C ASN A 67 -16.09 11.86 -16.31
N ASP A 68 -15.51 11.01 -15.46
CA ASP A 68 -16.11 10.58 -14.19
C ASP A 68 -15.03 10.38 -13.11
N ARG A 69 -14.77 11.47 -12.37
CA ARG A 69 -13.81 11.51 -11.25
C ARG A 69 -14.08 10.42 -10.20
N ASN A 70 -15.35 10.11 -9.92
CA ASN A 70 -15.69 9.12 -8.90
C ASN A 70 -15.34 7.71 -9.35
N LYS A 71 -15.72 7.33 -10.58
CA LYS A 71 -15.34 6.03 -11.16
C LYS A 71 -13.84 5.86 -11.26
N PHE A 72 -13.11 6.95 -11.56
CA PHE A 72 -11.66 6.92 -11.57
C PHE A 72 -11.11 6.47 -10.21
N PHE A 73 -11.46 7.16 -9.12
CA PHE A 73 -10.93 6.81 -7.79
C PHE A 73 -11.41 5.46 -7.26
N ASP A 74 -12.65 5.07 -7.58
CA ASP A 74 -13.18 3.75 -7.25
C ASP A 74 -12.36 2.64 -7.92
N SER A 75 -11.98 2.83 -9.19
CA SER A 75 -11.13 1.88 -9.93
C SER A 75 -9.70 1.75 -9.39
N PHE A 76 -9.24 2.73 -8.63
CA PHE A 76 -7.95 2.70 -7.92
C PHE A 76 -8.10 2.35 -6.43
N GLY A 77 -9.30 1.99 -5.97
CA GLY A 77 -9.53 1.43 -4.64
C GLY A 77 -9.50 2.45 -3.49
N VAL A 78 -9.64 3.75 -3.76
CA VAL A 78 -9.64 4.76 -2.68
C VAL A 78 -10.84 4.57 -1.76
N ASP A 79 -12.04 4.42 -2.33
CA ASP A 79 -13.29 4.22 -1.57
C ASP A 79 -13.26 2.89 -0.78
N GLN A 80 -12.69 1.84 -1.37
CA GLN A 80 -12.46 0.55 -0.72
C GLN A 80 -11.52 0.71 0.48
N LEU A 81 -10.38 1.37 0.30
CA LEU A 81 -9.40 1.61 1.37
C LEU A 81 -10.01 2.40 2.54
N VAL A 82 -10.77 3.46 2.25
CA VAL A 82 -11.50 4.23 3.28
C VAL A 82 -12.46 3.34 4.05
N SER A 83 -13.28 2.57 3.34
CA SER A 83 -14.21 1.60 3.94
C SER A 83 -13.49 0.60 4.84
N SER A 84 -12.31 0.15 4.41
CA SER A 84 -11.43 -0.77 5.16
C SER A 84 -10.97 -0.15 6.47
N ILE A 85 -10.50 1.10 6.43
CA ILE A 85 -10.04 1.86 7.61
C ILE A 85 -11.18 2.06 8.61
N MET A 86 -12.37 2.38 8.11
CA MET A 86 -13.57 2.58 8.94
C MET A 86 -13.99 1.30 9.67
N GLN A 87 -13.76 0.12 9.06
CA GLN A 87 -14.13 -1.19 9.62
C GLN A 87 -13.03 -1.83 10.48
N LEU A 88 -11.83 -1.24 10.58
CA LEU A 88 -10.68 -1.85 11.26
C LEU A 88 -10.99 -2.33 12.69
N ASP A 89 -11.61 -1.49 13.52
CA ASP A 89 -11.86 -1.82 14.92
C ASP A 89 -12.89 -2.95 15.08
N ASP A 90 -13.87 -3.03 14.18
CA ASP A 90 -14.97 -3.99 14.25
C ASP A 90 -14.56 -5.39 13.74
N ASP A 91 -13.65 -5.42 12.75
CA ASP A 91 -13.42 -6.59 11.94
C ASP A 91 -12.00 -7.15 12.04
N MET A 92 -10.98 -6.32 12.29
CA MET A 92 -9.59 -6.78 12.21
C MET A 92 -9.24 -7.80 13.31
N SER A 93 -9.92 -7.77 14.45
CA SER A 93 -9.73 -8.78 15.51
C SER A 93 -10.12 -10.21 15.09
N LYS A 94 -10.97 -10.35 14.06
CA LYS A 94 -11.36 -11.65 13.49
C LYS A 94 -10.25 -12.25 12.62
N ILE A 95 -9.39 -11.40 12.07
CA ILE A 95 -8.31 -11.76 11.17
C ILE A 95 -6.98 -11.83 11.92
N ASP A 96 -6.70 -10.85 12.77
CA ASP A 96 -5.50 -10.74 13.61
C ASP A 96 -5.89 -10.68 15.09
N ALA A 97 -5.73 -11.82 15.77
CA ALA A 97 -6.02 -11.96 17.19
C ALA A 97 -5.19 -11.02 18.10
N ASN A 98 -4.06 -10.51 17.62
CA ASN A 98 -3.20 -9.58 18.34
C ASN A 98 -3.39 -8.11 17.90
N PHE A 99 -4.50 -7.80 17.21
CA PHE A 99 -4.86 -6.45 16.82
C PHE A 99 -4.96 -5.51 18.06
N PRO A 100 -4.42 -4.29 18.00
CA PRO A 100 -4.36 -3.38 19.15
C PRO A 100 -5.68 -2.64 19.43
N SER A 101 -6.84 -3.33 19.47
CA SER A 101 -8.18 -2.72 19.65
C SER A 101 -8.34 -1.85 20.91
N ASN A 102 -7.57 -2.17 21.95
CA ASN A 102 -7.57 -1.45 23.22
C ASN A 102 -6.48 -0.37 23.34
N LYS A 103 -5.73 -0.10 22.27
CA LYS A 103 -4.62 0.87 22.28
C LYS A 103 -4.79 1.86 21.14
N ALA A 104 -4.15 3.04 21.28
CA ALA A 104 -4.01 3.93 20.16
C ALA A 104 -3.06 3.32 19.11
N TYR A 105 -3.42 3.43 17.83
CA TYR A 105 -2.65 2.88 16.72
C TYR A 105 -2.58 3.83 15.53
N ARG A 106 -1.62 3.54 14.65
CA ARG A 106 -1.24 4.37 13.51
C ARG A 106 -1.45 3.59 12.23
N VAL A 107 -2.25 4.15 11.32
CA VAL A 107 -2.54 3.56 10.01
C VAL A 107 -1.78 4.32 8.94
N TYR A 108 -1.03 3.59 8.11
CA TYR A 108 -0.31 4.07 6.95
C TYR A 108 -1.04 3.53 5.71
N PRO A 109 -2.04 4.28 5.20
CA PRO A 109 -2.79 3.86 4.03
C PRO A 109 -1.91 3.89 2.78
N ILE A 110 -1.91 2.81 2.01
CA ILE A 110 -1.17 2.75 0.74
C ILE A 110 -2.04 2.23 -0.40
N ILE A 111 -1.81 2.73 -1.61
CA ILE A 111 -2.30 2.10 -2.84
C ILE A 111 -1.08 1.74 -3.68
N VAL A 112 -0.96 0.45 -3.98
CA VAL A 112 0.07 -0.09 -4.86
C VAL A 112 -0.48 -0.10 -6.27
N VAL A 113 0.22 0.54 -7.19
CA VAL A 113 -0.19 0.69 -8.60
C VAL A 113 0.88 0.19 -9.54
N ASN A 114 0.49 -0.29 -10.71
CA ASN A 114 1.42 -0.62 -11.80
C ASN A 114 1.53 0.51 -12.86
N GLU A 115 0.68 1.54 -12.75
CA GLU A 115 0.61 2.60 -13.75
C GLU A 115 1.63 3.71 -13.48
N LYS A 116 2.62 3.85 -14.35
CA LYS A 116 3.67 4.89 -14.26
C LYS A 116 3.12 6.31 -14.35
N ALA A 117 1.99 6.53 -15.02
CA ALA A 117 1.36 7.86 -15.05
C ALA A 117 1.00 8.39 -13.65
N LEU A 118 0.79 7.48 -12.68
CA LEU A 118 0.54 7.83 -11.29
C LEU A 118 1.80 8.19 -10.50
N GLN A 119 3.00 7.98 -11.06
CA GLN A 119 4.27 8.47 -10.53
C GLN A 119 4.57 9.91 -11.00
N THR A 120 3.55 10.74 -11.24
CA THR A 120 3.75 12.18 -11.48
C THR A 120 3.58 12.96 -10.16
N PRO A 121 4.34 14.06 -9.94
CA PRO A 121 4.36 14.76 -8.64
C PRO A 121 2.99 15.25 -8.11
N LEU A 122 2.00 15.47 -8.98
CA LEU A 122 0.68 15.95 -8.58
C LEU A 122 -0.28 14.82 -8.20
N MET A 123 -0.03 13.57 -8.63
CA MET A 123 -0.97 12.47 -8.40
C MET A 123 -1.09 12.10 -6.94
N GLY A 124 0.01 12.14 -6.19
CA GLY A 124 -0.03 11.94 -4.73
C GLY A 124 -0.98 12.94 -4.05
N LYS A 125 -0.97 14.20 -4.47
CA LYS A 125 -1.87 15.22 -3.92
C LYS A 125 -3.33 14.96 -4.32
N ILE A 126 -3.58 14.66 -5.60
CA ILE A 126 -4.93 14.41 -6.12
C ILE A 126 -5.61 13.26 -5.37
N PHE A 127 -4.89 12.14 -5.17
CA PHE A 127 -5.39 11.00 -4.41
C PHE A 127 -5.56 11.33 -2.93
N GLN A 128 -4.63 12.07 -2.34
CA GLN A 128 -4.74 12.51 -0.94
C GLN A 128 -5.95 13.41 -0.70
N ASP A 129 -6.23 14.35 -1.59
CA ASP A 129 -7.39 15.24 -1.47
C ASP A 129 -8.69 14.43 -1.50
N ARG A 130 -8.82 13.47 -2.43
CA ARG A 130 -9.97 12.56 -2.47
C ARG A 130 -10.07 11.70 -1.22
N PHE A 131 -8.96 11.16 -0.74
CA PHE A 131 -8.92 10.37 0.48
C PHE A 131 -9.42 11.17 1.70
N LEU A 132 -8.97 12.42 1.85
CA LEU A 132 -9.43 13.31 2.92
C LEU A 132 -10.90 13.69 2.78
N GLU A 133 -11.41 13.87 1.56
CA GLU A 133 -12.83 14.12 1.27
C GLU A 133 -13.71 13.01 1.85
N LEU A 134 -13.32 11.76 1.63
CA LEU A 134 -14.04 10.58 2.11
C LEU A 134 -13.85 10.32 3.61
N MET A 135 -12.70 10.68 4.17
CA MET A 135 -12.39 10.52 5.59
C MET A 135 -12.94 11.65 6.48
N LYS A 136 -13.58 12.67 5.92
CA LYS A 136 -14.00 13.89 6.63
C LYS A 136 -14.84 13.62 7.89
N GLU A 137 -15.73 12.65 7.83
CA GLU A 137 -16.63 12.31 8.94
C GLU A 137 -16.05 11.22 9.87
N TYR A 138 -14.91 10.62 9.51
CA TYR A 138 -14.27 9.61 10.34
C TYR A 138 -13.65 10.25 11.59
N LYS A 139 -14.21 9.91 12.75
CA LYS A 139 -13.75 10.39 14.06
C LYS A 139 -13.49 9.22 14.97
N ASN A 140 -12.22 8.84 15.10
CA ASN A 140 -11.77 7.84 16.07
C ASN A 140 -10.54 8.35 16.82
N PRO A 141 -10.64 8.66 18.13
CA PRO A 141 -9.53 9.22 18.89
C PRO A 141 -8.38 8.23 19.12
N LYS A 142 -8.60 6.92 18.96
CA LYS A 142 -7.55 5.90 19.07
C LYS A 142 -6.71 5.80 17.80
N THR A 143 -7.24 6.27 16.68
CA THR A 143 -6.67 5.97 15.36
C THR A 143 -6.05 7.22 14.76
N HIS A 144 -4.75 7.18 14.55
CA HIS A 144 -4.03 8.20 13.81
C HIS A 144 -3.77 7.72 12.38
N ILE A 145 -4.35 8.41 11.41
CA ILE A 145 -4.23 8.07 9.98
C ILE A 145 -3.20 8.98 9.34
N PHE A 146 -2.15 8.38 8.77
CA PHE A 146 -1.18 9.10 7.95
C PHE A 146 -1.75 9.43 6.57
N PRO A 147 -1.15 10.39 5.85
CA PRO A 147 -1.50 10.63 4.45
C PRO A 147 -1.37 9.36 3.60
N LEU A 148 -2.23 9.26 2.59
CA LEU A 148 -2.25 8.20 1.60
C LEU A 148 -0.97 8.23 0.76
N SER A 149 -0.27 7.10 0.74
CA SER A 149 0.89 6.89 -0.14
C SER A 149 0.47 6.15 -1.41
N ILE A 150 0.84 6.69 -2.57
CA ILE A 150 0.73 5.98 -3.86
C ILE A 150 2.10 5.43 -4.20
N ILE A 151 2.20 4.12 -4.32
CA ILE A 151 3.48 3.42 -4.50
C ILE A 151 3.42 2.59 -5.77
N HIS A 152 4.39 2.78 -6.65
CA HIS A 152 4.47 1.93 -7.84
C HIS A 152 5.06 0.56 -7.47
N ILE A 153 4.58 -0.52 -8.09
CA ILE A 153 5.05 -1.87 -7.79
C ILE A 153 6.57 -2.01 -7.95
N GLY A 154 7.13 -1.45 -9.03
CA GLY A 154 8.58 -1.42 -9.25
C GLY A 154 9.39 -0.72 -8.15
N ASP A 155 8.79 0.24 -7.43
CA ASP A 155 9.46 0.87 -6.29
C ASP A 155 9.56 -0.12 -5.11
N LEU A 156 8.51 -0.92 -4.85
CA LEU A 156 8.53 -1.99 -3.85
C LEU A 156 9.49 -3.11 -4.21
N GLU A 157 9.49 -3.54 -5.48
CA GLU A 157 10.43 -4.55 -6.00
C GLU A 157 11.88 -4.10 -5.79
N SER A 158 12.18 -2.82 -6.06
CA SER A 158 13.53 -2.27 -5.92
C SER A 158 14.06 -2.24 -4.48
N ILE A 159 13.17 -2.23 -3.47
CA ILE A 159 13.54 -2.15 -2.05
C ILE A 159 13.27 -3.44 -1.28
N GLN A 160 12.82 -4.50 -1.95
CA GLN A 160 12.40 -5.73 -1.28
C GLN A 160 13.52 -6.34 -0.42
N ASP A 161 14.75 -6.41 -0.96
CA ASP A 161 15.90 -7.01 -0.28
C ASP A 161 16.34 -6.12 0.89
N TYR A 162 16.31 -4.80 0.71
CA TYR A 162 16.56 -3.84 1.78
C TYR A 162 15.57 -4.00 2.94
N LEU A 163 14.27 -4.12 2.62
CA LEU A 163 13.22 -4.29 3.62
C LEU A 163 13.21 -5.69 4.24
N PHE A 164 13.77 -6.70 3.56
CA PHE A 164 13.91 -8.02 4.15
C PHE A 164 14.81 -7.98 5.38
N ASP A 165 15.95 -7.29 5.30
CA ASP A 165 16.88 -7.13 6.40
C ASP A 165 16.45 -6.04 7.39
N LYS A 166 15.84 -4.96 6.88
CA LYS A 166 15.50 -3.75 7.64
C LYS A 166 14.01 -3.42 7.59
N TYR A 167 13.15 -4.41 7.83
CA TYR A 167 11.69 -4.29 7.67
C TYR A 167 11.04 -3.11 8.41
N LYS A 168 11.65 -2.62 9.51
CA LYS A 168 11.15 -1.47 10.26
C LYS A 168 11.35 -0.13 9.54
N GLU A 169 12.26 -0.05 8.58
CA GLU A 169 12.55 1.17 7.83
C GLU A 169 11.39 1.60 6.94
N ILE A 170 10.48 0.68 6.58
CA ILE A 170 9.28 1.03 5.80
C ILE A 170 8.44 2.12 6.48
N TRP A 171 8.36 2.10 7.81
CA TRP A 171 7.60 3.08 8.58
C TRP A 171 8.19 4.47 8.44
N ASP A 172 9.51 4.57 8.50
CA ASP A 172 10.20 5.86 8.41
C ASP A 172 10.28 6.35 6.97
N LEU A 173 10.33 5.44 6.00
CA LEU A 173 10.20 5.74 4.58
C LEU A 173 8.82 6.33 4.24
N LEU A 174 7.73 5.73 4.75
CA LEU A 174 6.36 6.23 4.56
C LEU A 174 6.15 7.59 5.23
N LYS A 175 6.60 7.76 6.48
CA LYS A 175 6.55 9.08 7.14
C LYS A 175 7.32 10.14 6.35
N PHE A 176 8.51 9.79 5.88
CA PHE A 176 9.34 10.71 5.11
C PHE A 176 8.68 11.08 3.79
N HIS A 177 8.10 10.11 3.08
CA HIS A 177 7.39 10.32 1.83
C HIS A 177 6.20 11.28 2.02
N CYS A 178 5.41 11.08 3.07
CA CYS A 178 4.23 11.87 3.38
C CYS A 178 4.49 13.14 4.21
N ARG A 179 5.76 13.54 4.41
CA ARG A 179 6.12 14.70 5.27
C ARG A 179 5.50 16.02 4.83
N ASN A 180 5.16 16.15 3.55
CA ASN A 180 4.43 17.28 3.00
C ASN A 180 3.21 16.77 2.22
N PRO A 181 2.02 16.69 2.85
CA PRO A 181 0.83 16.15 2.20
C PRO A 181 0.33 17.02 1.03
N HIS A 182 0.74 18.29 0.94
CA HIS A 182 0.40 19.16 -0.19
C HIS A 182 1.27 18.91 -1.42
N PHE A 183 2.45 18.31 -1.24
CA PHE A 183 3.36 17.97 -2.32
C PHE A 183 4.10 16.66 -2.00
N MET A 184 3.51 15.56 -2.45
CA MET A 184 4.10 14.22 -2.31
C MET A 184 4.73 13.81 -3.64
N PRO A 185 6.06 13.91 -3.78
CA PRO A 185 6.73 13.45 -4.99
C PRO A 185 6.61 11.92 -5.09
N PRO A 186 6.82 11.33 -6.28
CA PRO A 186 6.78 9.88 -6.46
C PRO A 186 7.62 9.11 -5.44
N PHE A 187 7.19 7.91 -5.05
CA PHE A 187 7.79 7.17 -3.94
C PHE A 187 9.28 6.85 -4.14
N TYR A 188 9.74 6.59 -5.37
CA TYR A 188 11.17 6.44 -5.70
C TYR A 188 12.04 7.62 -5.24
N ASN A 189 11.50 8.85 -5.19
CA ASN A 189 12.27 9.99 -4.69
C ASN A 189 12.57 9.86 -3.18
N SER A 190 11.68 9.23 -2.43
CA SER A 190 11.90 8.93 -1.02
C SER A 190 12.98 7.86 -0.84
N ILE A 191 12.95 6.83 -1.69
CA ILE A 191 13.94 5.74 -1.74
C ILE A 191 15.33 6.31 -2.04
N ASN A 192 15.44 7.09 -3.11
CA ASN A 192 16.71 7.70 -3.55
C ASN A 192 17.31 8.64 -2.49
N ARG A 193 16.48 9.43 -1.81
CA ARG A 193 16.95 10.34 -0.74
C ARG A 193 17.46 9.61 0.50
N LYS A 194 17.03 8.37 0.71
CA LYS A 194 17.51 7.49 1.79
C LYS A 194 18.72 6.65 1.35
N ASP A 195 19.20 6.85 0.12
CA ASP A 195 20.27 6.07 -0.52
C ASP A 195 20.03 4.56 -0.45
N ILE A 196 18.77 4.16 -0.54
CA ILE A 196 18.39 2.75 -0.60
C ILE A 196 18.62 2.30 -2.03
N ARG A 197 19.56 1.36 -2.21
CA ARG A 197 19.90 0.79 -3.51
C ARG A 197 19.30 -0.61 -3.62
N ALA A 198 18.89 -0.96 -4.82
CA ALA A 198 18.49 -2.33 -5.12
C ALA A 198 19.70 -3.25 -4.90
N ASN A 199 19.51 -4.23 -4.03
CA ASN A 199 20.33 -5.43 -3.98
C ASN A 199 19.59 -6.51 -4.77
N TYR A 200 20.32 -7.29 -5.56
CA TYR A 200 19.76 -8.38 -6.35
C TYR A 200 20.35 -9.73 -5.94
N GLU A 201 21.20 -9.81 -4.93
CA GLU A 201 21.83 -11.07 -4.48
C GLU A 201 20.80 -12.19 -4.31
N ARG A 202 19.67 -11.91 -3.65
CA ARG A 202 18.63 -12.91 -3.44
C ARG A 202 17.84 -13.23 -4.72
N SER A 203 17.51 -12.22 -5.51
CA SER A 203 16.83 -12.40 -6.79
C SER A 203 17.69 -13.20 -7.78
N MET A 204 19.00 -12.98 -7.77
CA MET A 204 19.96 -13.66 -8.64
C MET A 204 20.02 -15.15 -8.35
N VAL A 205 19.96 -15.58 -7.09
CA VAL A 205 19.86 -17.01 -6.75
C VAL A 205 18.64 -17.66 -7.44
N LEU A 206 17.48 -16.99 -7.41
CA LEU A 206 16.28 -17.48 -8.09
C LEU A 206 16.46 -17.51 -9.61
N TYR A 207 17.08 -16.48 -10.20
CA TYR A 207 17.36 -16.43 -11.64
C TYR A 207 18.32 -17.55 -12.06
N GLU A 208 19.37 -17.81 -11.28
CA GLU A 208 20.31 -18.90 -11.53
C GLU A 208 19.61 -20.27 -11.51
N ASP A 209 18.73 -20.50 -10.53
CA ASP A 209 17.90 -21.72 -10.45
C ASP A 209 17.00 -21.87 -11.69
N LEU A 210 16.35 -20.78 -12.12
CA LEU A 210 15.49 -20.77 -13.31
C LEU A 210 16.28 -21.01 -14.59
N ILE A 211 17.45 -20.37 -14.74
CA ILE A 211 18.35 -20.57 -15.87
C ILE A 211 18.80 -22.03 -15.91
N ALA A 212 19.25 -22.60 -14.80
CA ALA A 212 19.65 -24.00 -14.73
C ALA A 212 18.52 -24.97 -15.11
N LYS A 213 17.29 -24.67 -14.69
CA LYS A 213 16.10 -25.48 -14.98
C LYS A 213 15.66 -25.42 -16.45
N HIS A 214 15.90 -24.30 -17.13
CA HIS A 214 15.40 -24.06 -18.50
C HIS A 214 16.49 -24.07 -19.58
N ASN A 215 17.78 -24.10 -19.21
CA ASN A 215 18.91 -24.25 -20.15
C ASN A 215 19.30 -25.71 -20.45
N THR A 216 18.58 -26.71 -19.92
CA THR A 216 18.70 -28.10 -20.39
C THR A 216 17.81 -28.36 -21.62
N THR A 217 18.05 -27.61 -22.68
CA THR A 217 17.57 -27.90 -24.06
C THR A 217 18.76 -27.86 -24.99
#